data_AF-A0A2Z6ZRW1-F1
#
_entry.id   AF-A0A2Z6ZRW1-F1
#
_cell.length_a   1.000
_cell.length_b   1.000
_cell.length_c   1.000
_cell.angle_alpha   90.00
_cell.angle_beta   90.00
_cell.angle_gamma   90.00
#
_symmetry.space_group_name_H-M   'P 1'
#
loop_
_entity.id
_entity.type
_entity.pdbx_description
1 polymer ?
#
loop_
_entity_poly.entity_id
_entity_poly.type
_entity_poly.pdbx_seq_one_letter_code
_entity_poly.pdbx_strand_id
1 'polypeptide(L)'
;MRTRGDKRPSRKHDRKVLVAEESTKSWADTDSESSSSSSSSSDSEQEEVHCLMADQTSDDEVFDFSNVEFTREDLVSSLNDMVKEYMKLSHSFEEAKDENISLKSSSIESSFDELEDIDSLKIELSKLTAENDLLRNESSELKAEVEKLTKEMSSWNQSARALHKLVS
;
A
#
# COMPACT_ATOMS: atom_id res chain seq x y z
N MET A 1 41.38 4.07 44.86
CA MET A 1 42.02 5.02 43.91
C MET A 1 41.79 4.53 42.48
N ARG A 2 41.33 5.42 41.58
CA ARG A 2 41.42 5.41 40.10
C ARG A 2 40.67 4.37 39.23
N THR A 3 39.45 4.75 38.83
CA THR A 3 38.85 4.93 37.47
C THR A 3 39.28 4.17 36.19
N ARG A 4 38.22 3.76 35.44
CA ARG A 4 37.93 3.77 33.96
C ARG A 4 38.60 2.77 33.00
N GLY A 5 37.76 2.15 32.15
CA GLY A 5 38.16 1.45 30.91
C GLY A 5 37.03 0.62 30.25
N ASP A 6 36.22 1.27 29.43
CA ASP A 6 34.99 0.81 28.74
C ASP A 6 35.24 -0.19 27.58
N LYS A 7 34.32 -1.16 27.35
CA LYS A 7 33.88 -1.64 26.01
C LYS A 7 32.77 -2.71 26.08
N ARG A 8 31.67 -2.37 25.40
CA ARG A 8 30.34 -3.02 25.34
C ARG A 8 30.30 -4.26 24.43
N PRO A 9 29.41 -5.25 24.69
CA PRO A 9 28.97 -6.22 23.69
C PRO A 9 27.73 -5.69 22.94
N SER A 10 27.83 -5.57 21.62
CA SER A 10 26.76 -5.05 20.75
C SER A 10 25.65 -6.08 20.53
N ARG A 11 24.48 -5.81 21.11
CA ARG A 11 23.19 -6.46 20.86
C ARG A 11 22.53 -5.80 19.65
N LYS A 12 22.55 -6.47 18.50
CA LYS A 12 21.83 -6.04 17.29
C LYS A 12 20.49 -6.77 17.21
N HIS A 13 19.42 -6.03 17.49
CA HIS A 13 18.05 -6.37 17.12
C HIS A 13 17.64 -5.41 16.02
N ASP A 14 17.83 -5.79 14.76
CA ASP A 14 17.31 -5.00 13.64
C ASP A 14 15.96 -5.58 13.22
N ARG A 15 14.94 -5.28 14.02
CA ARG A 15 13.54 -5.30 13.55
C ARG A 15 13.42 -4.15 12.54
N LYS A 16 13.48 -4.48 11.25
CA LYS A 16 13.11 -3.52 10.21
C LYS A 16 11.59 -3.50 10.12
N VAL A 17 11.00 -2.61 10.92
CA VAL A 17 9.62 -2.14 10.76
C VAL A 17 9.60 -1.29 9.50
N LEU A 18 8.92 -1.77 8.46
CA LEU A 18 8.59 -0.92 7.32
C LEU A 18 7.45 0.00 7.78
N VAL A 19 7.80 1.25 8.04
CA VAL A 19 6.85 2.35 8.28
C VAL A 19 6.21 2.66 6.93
N ALA A 20 4.93 2.36 6.78
CA ALA A 20 4.14 2.89 5.67
C ALA A 20 3.93 4.39 5.91
N GLU A 21 4.28 5.21 4.92
CA GLU A 21 3.99 6.65 4.95
C GLU A 21 2.47 6.87 4.93
N GLU A 22 1.94 7.36 6.04
CA GLU A 22 0.59 7.88 6.16
C GLU A 22 0.63 9.38 5.85
N SER A 23 0.17 9.77 4.66
CA SER A 23 -0.01 11.18 4.30
C SER A 23 -1.26 11.75 5.02
N THR A 24 -1.09 12.21 6.25
CA THR A 24 -2.12 13.01 6.94
C THR A 24 -2.11 14.43 6.39
N LYS A 25 -3.02 14.69 5.43
CA LYS A 25 -3.31 16.04 4.95
C LYS A 25 -4.04 16.79 6.06
N SER A 26 -3.30 17.62 6.79
CA SER A 26 -3.81 18.52 7.83
C SER A 26 -4.77 19.55 7.23
N TRP A 27 -6.05 19.47 7.60
CA TRP A 27 -6.97 20.59 7.52
C TRP A 27 -6.79 21.39 8.81
N ALA A 28 -6.31 22.62 8.69
CA ALA A 28 -6.27 23.54 9.83
C ALA A 28 -7.66 24.14 10.01
N ASP A 29 -8.39 23.67 11.02
CA ASP A 29 -9.47 24.43 11.64
C ASP A 29 -8.85 25.64 12.34
N THR A 30 -9.22 26.85 11.92
CA THR A 30 -8.88 28.07 12.64
C THR A 30 -10.10 28.45 13.47
N ASP A 31 -10.18 27.89 14.68
CA ASP A 31 -11.05 28.39 15.75
C ASP A 31 -10.62 29.81 16.09
N SER A 32 -11.41 30.80 15.64
CA SER A 32 -11.27 32.17 16.13
C SER A 32 -12.09 32.31 17.39
N GLU A 33 -11.39 32.15 18.51
CA GLU A 33 -11.86 32.28 19.88
C GLU A 33 -12.65 33.57 20.11
N SER A 34 -13.92 33.42 20.49
CA SER A 34 -14.69 34.48 21.12
C SER A 34 -14.04 34.85 22.45
N SER A 35 -13.63 36.11 22.60
CA SER A 35 -13.34 36.70 23.92
C SER A 35 -14.21 37.92 24.14
N SER A 36 -15.32 37.70 24.83
CA SER A 36 -16.05 38.77 25.52
C SER A 36 -15.28 39.19 26.76
N SER A 37 -15.08 40.47 26.97
CA SER A 37 -14.78 41.05 28.27
C SER A 37 -15.45 42.42 28.38
N SER A 38 -16.50 42.47 29.18
CA SER A 38 -17.28 43.67 29.50
C SER A 38 -16.60 44.49 30.60
N SER A 39 -16.62 45.83 30.47
CA SER A 39 -16.96 46.85 31.49
C SER A 39 -16.00 48.04 31.62
N SER A 40 -16.47 49.20 31.15
CA SER A 40 -16.56 50.54 31.79
C SER A 40 -15.47 51.01 32.78
N SER A 41 -14.81 52.14 32.49
CA SER A 41 -14.88 53.37 33.33
C SER A 41 -14.17 54.58 32.69
N SER A 42 -14.82 55.74 32.81
CA SER A 42 -14.39 57.09 32.43
C SER A 42 -13.00 57.51 32.94
N ASP A 43 -12.30 58.39 32.21
CA ASP A 43 -12.06 59.80 32.60
C ASP A 43 -10.99 60.48 31.71
N SER A 44 -11.16 61.79 31.52
CA SER A 44 -10.18 62.81 31.13
C SER A 44 -9.85 63.14 29.65
N GLU A 45 -10.51 64.22 29.21
CA GLU A 45 -9.99 65.48 28.65
C GLU A 45 -9.27 65.55 27.29
N GLN A 46 -9.96 66.21 26.34
CA GLN A 46 -9.47 67.05 25.23
C GLN A 46 -8.35 66.46 24.36
N GLU A 47 -8.77 65.69 23.36
CA GLU A 47 -8.03 65.59 22.10
C GLU A 47 -8.96 65.97 20.95
N GLU A 48 -8.70 67.16 20.40
CA GLU A 48 -9.36 67.75 19.25
C GLU A 48 -9.02 66.95 17.99
N VAL A 49 -9.69 65.80 17.81
CA VAL A 49 -9.72 65.12 16.51
C VAL A 49 -10.90 65.65 15.73
N HIS A 50 -10.64 66.72 14.97
CA HIS A 50 -11.51 67.10 13.85
C HIS A 50 -11.58 65.92 12.89
N CYS A 51 -12.58 65.07 13.05
CA CYS A 51 -12.99 64.13 12.02
C CYS A 51 -13.49 64.97 10.85
N LEU A 52 -12.59 65.23 9.90
CA LEU A 52 -12.94 65.69 8.57
C LEU A 52 -13.88 64.64 7.97
N MET A 53 -15.19 64.85 8.12
CA MET A 53 -16.17 64.24 7.26
C MET A 53 -15.95 64.85 5.88
N ALA A 54 -15.02 64.28 5.12
CA ALA A 54 -14.97 64.46 3.70
C ALA A 54 -16.26 63.83 3.16
N ASP A 55 -17.23 64.69 2.84
CA ASP A 55 -18.38 64.30 2.03
C ASP A 55 -17.82 63.81 0.69
N GLN A 56 -17.57 62.51 0.58
CA GLN A 56 -17.40 61.83 -0.71
C GLN A 56 -18.77 61.76 -1.36
N THR A 57 -19.23 62.91 -1.86
CA THR A 57 -20.21 62.97 -2.94
C THR A 57 -19.53 62.40 -4.19
N SER A 58 -20.23 61.52 -4.92
CA SER A 58 -19.82 60.84 -6.16
C SER A 58 -18.79 59.72 -5.97
N ASP A 59 -19.26 58.52 -5.66
CA ASP A 59 -19.73 57.59 -6.70
C ASP A 59 -20.24 56.36 -5.94
N ASP A 60 -21.46 56.48 -5.40
CA ASP A 60 -22.25 55.29 -5.12
C ASP A 60 -22.54 54.73 -6.50
N GLU A 61 -21.60 53.94 -7.05
CA GLU A 61 -21.94 52.86 -7.97
C GLU A 61 -22.88 51.97 -7.18
N VAL A 62 -24.13 52.44 -7.05
CA VAL A 62 -25.30 51.65 -6.76
C VAL A 62 -25.14 50.52 -7.73
N PHE A 63 -24.76 49.34 -7.23
CA PHE A 63 -24.78 48.13 -8.02
C PHE A 63 -26.18 48.09 -8.60
N ASP A 64 -26.28 48.45 -9.87
CA ASP A 64 -27.54 48.47 -10.57
C ASP A 64 -27.92 47.00 -10.69
N PHE A 65 -28.71 46.53 -9.72
CA PHE A 65 -29.24 45.18 -9.68
C PHE A 65 -30.19 44.91 -10.85
N SER A 66 -30.25 45.78 -11.86
CA SER A 66 -30.96 45.59 -13.13
C SER A 66 -30.51 44.38 -13.97
N ASN A 67 -29.66 43.47 -13.45
CA ASN A 67 -29.18 42.31 -14.19
C ASN A 67 -29.67 41.00 -13.58
N VAL A 68 -30.74 40.49 -14.20
CA VAL A 68 -31.53 39.26 -13.94
C VAL A 68 -32.51 39.38 -12.77
N GLU A 69 -33.79 39.53 -13.14
CA GLU A 69 -34.97 39.42 -12.29
C GLU A 69 -35.04 38.00 -11.71
N PHE A 70 -34.35 37.77 -10.60
CA PHE A 70 -34.42 36.51 -9.88
C PHE A 70 -35.44 36.66 -8.76
N THR A 71 -36.54 35.91 -8.86
CA THR A 71 -37.55 35.94 -7.82
C THR A 71 -37.04 35.20 -6.58
N ARG A 72 -37.59 35.53 -5.41
CA ARG A 72 -37.28 34.79 -4.17
C ARG A 72 -37.59 33.30 -4.35
N GLU A 73 -38.63 33.00 -5.11
CA GLU A 73 -39.08 31.66 -5.46
C GLU A 73 -38.01 30.92 -6.28
N ASP A 74 -37.36 31.58 -7.23
CA ASP A 74 -36.27 30.99 -8.02
C ASP A 74 -35.08 30.61 -7.13
N LEU A 75 -34.75 31.44 -6.13
CA LEU A 75 -33.67 31.15 -5.16
C LEU A 75 -33.98 29.92 -4.33
N VAL A 76 -35.21 29.87 -3.80
CA VAL A 76 -35.67 28.74 -2.99
C VAL A 76 -35.70 27.46 -3.83
N SER A 77 -36.13 27.53 -5.08
CA SER A 77 -36.10 26.38 -5.99
C SER A 77 -34.67 25.90 -6.26
N SER A 78 -33.77 26.81 -6.61
CA SER A 78 -32.37 26.50 -6.89
C SER A 78 -31.68 25.86 -5.67
N LEU A 79 -31.92 26.40 -4.47
CA LEU A 79 -31.40 25.83 -3.23
C LEU A 79 -31.96 24.43 -2.96
N ASN A 80 -33.26 24.24 -3.13
CA ASN A 80 -33.91 22.94 -2.94
C ASN A 80 -33.38 21.88 -3.93
N ASP A 81 -33.10 22.28 -5.17
CA ASP A 81 -32.53 21.38 -6.16
C ASP A 81 -31.07 21.03 -5.85
N MET A 82 -30.26 21.99 -5.38
CA MET A 82 -28.91 21.70 -4.86
C MET A 82 -28.94 20.72 -3.69
N VAL A 83 -29.88 20.87 -2.75
CA VAL A 83 -30.03 19.93 -1.63
C VAL A 83 -30.36 18.53 -2.13
N LYS A 84 -31.26 18.38 -3.11
CA LYS A 84 -31.58 17.07 -3.70
C LYS A 84 -30.37 16.45 -4.39
N GLU A 85 -29.62 17.21 -5.18
CA GLU A 85 -28.43 16.72 -5.86
C GLU A 85 -27.34 16.32 -4.85
N TYR A 86 -27.15 17.11 -3.78
CA TYR A 86 -26.26 16.74 -2.69
C TYR A 86 -26.67 15.43 -2.02
N MET A 87 -27.97 15.24 -1.74
CA MET A 87 -28.47 13.98 -1.17
C MET A 87 -28.22 12.78 -2.09
N LYS A 88 -28.45 12.93 -3.41
CA LYS A 88 -28.12 11.89 -4.39
C LYS A 88 -26.63 11.58 -4.41
N LEU A 89 -25.78 12.61 -4.41
CA LEU A 89 -24.33 12.46 -4.40
C LEU A 89 -23.85 11.77 -3.12
N SER A 90 -24.40 12.14 -1.97
CA SER A 90 -24.08 11.52 -0.69
C SER A 90 -24.47 10.04 -0.66
N HIS A 91 -25.60 9.67 -1.24
CA HIS A 91 -25.99 8.27 -1.37
C HIS A 91 -25.06 7.49 -2.30
N SER A 92 -24.74 8.04 -3.48
CA SER A 92 -23.80 7.41 -4.41
C SER A 92 -22.40 7.26 -3.82
N PHE A 93 -21.96 8.20 -2.98
CA PHE A 93 -20.68 8.09 -2.28
C PHE A 93 -20.65 6.94 -1.27
N GLU A 94 -21.72 6.75 -0.49
CA GLU A 94 -21.79 5.62 0.45
C GLU A 94 -21.85 4.28 -0.29
N GLU A 95 -22.60 4.19 -1.39
CA GLU A 95 -22.62 3.01 -2.27
C GLU A 95 -21.23 2.70 -2.85
N ALA A 96 -20.53 3.72 -3.35
CA ALA A 96 -19.16 3.56 -3.87
C ALA A 96 -18.17 3.14 -2.79
N LYS A 97 -18.36 3.57 -1.54
CA LYS A 97 -17.55 3.16 -0.39
C LYS A 97 -17.81 1.68 -0.04
N ASP A 98 -19.06 1.25 -0.05
CA ASP A 98 -19.43 -0.15 0.17
C ASP A 98 -18.88 -1.06 -0.93
N GLU A 99 -18.99 -0.63 -2.20
CA GLU A 99 -18.40 -1.35 -3.34
C GLU A 99 -16.87 -1.42 -3.23
N ASN A 100 -16.21 -0.34 -2.81
CA ASN A 100 -14.75 -0.33 -2.62
C ASN A 100 -14.31 -1.36 -1.56
N ILE A 101 -15.04 -1.46 -0.45
CA ILE A 101 -14.79 -2.44 0.59
C ILE A 101 -14.98 -3.86 0.03
N SER A 102 -16.07 -4.09 -0.70
CA SER A 102 -16.38 -5.37 -1.34
C SER A 102 -15.30 -5.82 -2.34
N LEU A 103 -14.86 -4.91 -3.22
CA LEU A 103 -13.78 -5.15 -4.17
C LEU A 103 -12.46 -5.45 -3.48
N LYS A 104 -12.14 -4.73 -2.40
CA LYS A 104 -10.95 -5.03 -1.59
C LYS A 104 -11.00 -6.41 -0.96
N SER A 105 -12.15 -6.82 -0.40
CA SER A 105 -12.29 -8.18 0.14
C SER A 105 -12.12 -9.24 -0.96
N SER A 106 -12.75 -9.06 -2.12
CA SER A 106 -12.63 -9.97 -3.26
C SER A 106 -11.19 -10.04 -3.79
N SER A 107 -10.50 -8.91 -3.88
CA SER A 107 -9.10 -8.85 -4.31
C SER A 107 -8.15 -9.55 -3.33
N ILE A 108 -8.38 -9.41 -2.02
CA ILE A 108 -7.55 -10.06 -1.01
C ILE A 108 -7.77 -11.58 -1.03
N GLU A 109 -9.04 -12.00 -1.09
CA GLU A 109 -9.44 -13.41 -1.09
C GLU A 109 -8.95 -14.14 -2.36
N SER A 110 -9.12 -13.51 -3.54
CA SER A 110 -8.56 -14.03 -4.79
C SER A 110 -7.03 -14.17 -4.75
N SER A 111 -6.32 -13.26 -4.08
CA SER A 111 -4.85 -13.35 -3.97
C SER A 111 -4.39 -14.41 -2.97
N PHE A 112 -5.24 -14.74 -1.99
CA PHE A 112 -4.93 -15.73 -0.97
C PHE A 112 -5.00 -17.15 -1.54
N ASP A 113 -6.03 -17.45 -2.32
CA ASP A 113 -6.17 -18.75 -3.00
C ASP A 113 -4.99 -19.00 -3.97
N GLU A 114 -4.58 -17.99 -4.74
CA GLU A 114 -3.41 -18.09 -5.62
C GLU A 114 -2.09 -18.31 -4.86
N LEU A 115 -1.97 -17.77 -3.64
CA LEU A 115 -0.75 -17.93 -2.83
C LEU A 115 -0.60 -19.36 -2.29
N GLU A 116 -1.70 -19.99 -1.86
CA GLU A 116 -1.72 -21.38 -1.38
C GLU A 116 -1.38 -22.37 -2.51
N ASP A 117 -1.87 -22.09 -3.72
CA ASP A 117 -1.51 -22.84 -4.93
C ASP A 117 -0.02 -22.72 -5.27
N ILE A 118 0.56 -21.51 -5.16
CA ILE A 118 2.00 -21.28 -5.41
C ILE A 118 2.86 -22.06 -4.43
N ASP A 119 2.51 -22.07 -3.14
CA ASP A 119 3.27 -22.81 -2.12
C ASP A 119 3.14 -24.33 -2.33
N SER A 120 1.97 -24.81 -2.73
CA SER A 120 1.75 -26.22 -3.09
C SER A 120 2.61 -26.65 -4.28
N LEU A 121 2.61 -25.86 -5.36
CA LEU A 121 3.45 -26.11 -6.54
C LEU A 121 4.95 -26.09 -6.20
N LYS A 122 5.38 -25.20 -5.31
CA LYS A 122 6.77 -25.11 -4.86
C LYS A 122 7.21 -26.36 -4.09
N ILE A 123 6.33 -26.93 -3.27
CA ILE A 123 6.58 -28.19 -2.56
C ILE A 123 6.70 -29.34 -3.56
N GLU A 124 5.79 -29.45 -4.52
CA GLU A 124 5.84 -30.47 -5.57
C GLU A 124 7.12 -30.38 -6.42
N LEU A 125 7.52 -29.17 -6.81
CA LEU A 125 8.75 -28.94 -7.57
C LEU A 125 9.99 -29.37 -6.77
N SER A 126 10.02 -29.07 -5.47
CA SER A 126 11.10 -29.50 -4.57
C SER A 126 11.17 -31.03 -4.46
N LYS A 127 10.02 -31.70 -4.37
CA LYS A 127 9.92 -33.17 -4.36
C LYS A 127 10.43 -33.79 -5.67
N LEU A 128 9.96 -33.29 -6.81
CA LEU A 128 10.41 -33.75 -8.13
C LEU A 128 11.90 -33.53 -8.35
N THR A 129 12.45 -32.42 -7.84
CA THR A 129 13.89 -32.15 -7.92
C THR A 129 14.70 -33.21 -7.19
N ALA A 130 14.30 -33.56 -5.96
CA ALA A 130 14.96 -34.60 -5.17
C ALA A 130 14.84 -36.00 -5.82
N GLU A 131 13.66 -36.32 -6.39
CA GLU A 131 13.45 -37.58 -7.11
C GLU A 131 14.29 -37.66 -8.38
N ASN A 132 14.42 -36.57 -9.14
CA ASN A 132 15.25 -36.52 -10.34
C ASN A 132 16.73 -36.72 -10.01
N ASP A 133 17.22 -36.09 -8.93
CA ASP A 133 18.58 -36.28 -8.44
C ASP A 133 18.84 -37.73 -8.02
N LEU A 134 17.88 -38.39 -7.36
CA LEU A 134 17.97 -39.80 -7.00
C LEU A 134 18.06 -40.70 -8.25
N LEU A 135 17.15 -40.52 -9.22
CA LEU A 135 17.14 -41.30 -10.45
C LEU A 135 18.42 -41.11 -11.27
N ARG A 136 19.00 -39.89 -11.27
CA ARG A 136 20.30 -39.64 -11.90
C ARG A 136 21.42 -40.44 -11.25
N ASN A 137 21.39 -40.58 -9.92
CA ASN A 137 22.38 -41.38 -9.19
C ASN A 137 22.21 -42.87 -9.49
N GLU A 138 20.99 -43.40 -9.43
CA GLU A 138 20.69 -44.80 -9.76
C GLU A 138 21.07 -45.14 -11.21
N SER A 139 20.77 -44.23 -12.15
CA SER A 139 21.17 -44.38 -13.55
C SER A 139 22.69 -44.44 -13.72
N SER A 140 23.43 -43.63 -12.95
CA SER A 140 24.89 -43.63 -12.97
C SER A 140 25.48 -44.93 -12.42
N GLU A 141 24.89 -45.48 -11.35
CA GLU A 141 25.28 -46.76 -10.77
C GLU A 141 25.01 -47.94 -11.73
N LEU A 142 23.80 -47.98 -12.31
CA LEU A 142 23.45 -48.98 -13.32
C LEU A 142 24.39 -48.94 -14.52
N LYS A 143 24.75 -47.73 -14.99
CA LYS A 143 25.71 -47.57 -16.08
C LYS A 143 27.07 -48.18 -15.73
N ALA A 144 27.57 -47.96 -14.52
CA ALA A 144 28.84 -48.54 -14.07
C ALA A 144 28.78 -50.08 -14.00
N GLU A 145 27.66 -50.64 -13.51
CA GLU A 145 27.50 -52.09 -13.45
C GLU A 145 27.40 -52.73 -14.84
N VAL A 146 26.72 -52.07 -15.80
CA VAL A 146 26.68 -52.50 -17.20
C VAL A 146 28.08 -52.50 -17.83
N GLU A 147 28.90 -51.47 -17.59
CA GLU A 147 30.27 -51.41 -18.09
C GLU A 147 31.14 -52.55 -17.52
N LYS A 148 31.00 -52.83 -16.21
CA LYS A 148 31.68 -53.94 -15.55
C LYS A 148 31.27 -55.30 -16.13
N LEU A 149 29.97 -55.59 -16.23
CA LEU A 149 29.47 -56.85 -16.78
C LEU A 149 29.88 -57.03 -18.25
N THR A 150 29.89 -55.95 -19.04
CA THR A 150 30.37 -55.98 -20.42
C THR A 150 31.84 -56.41 -20.50
N LYS A 151 32.69 -55.91 -19.59
CA LYS A 151 34.10 -56.30 -19.50
C LYS A 151 34.26 -57.76 -19.09
N GLU A 152 33.50 -58.23 -18.11
CA GLU A 152 33.50 -59.63 -17.69
C GLU A 152 33.09 -60.56 -18.85
N MET A 153 31.97 -60.24 -19.52
CA MET A 153 31.48 -60.98 -20.68
C MET A 153 32.53 -61.07 -21.80
N SER A 154 33.24 -59.98 -22.07
CA SER A 154 34.34 -59.97 -23.05
C SER A 154 35.49 -60.90 -22.66
N SER A 155 35.83 -60.95 -21.36
CA SER A 155 36.88 -61.82 -20.81
C SER A 155 36.48 -63.29 -20.89
N TRP A 156 35.23 -63.62 -20.54
CA TRP A 156 34.66 -64.95 -20.69
C TRP A 156 34.66 -65.42 -22.15
N ASN A 157 34.24 -64.56 -23.08
CA ASN A 157 34.28 -64.87 -24.51
C ASN A 157 35.70 -65.15 -25.03
N GLN A 158 36.71 -64.40 -24.56
CA GLN A 158 38.10 -64.65 -24.91
C GLN A 158 38.61 -65.99 -24.34
N SER A 159 38.32 -66.27 -23.08
CA SER A 159 38.68 -67.52 -22.41
C SER A 159 38.04 -68.73 -23.10
N ALA A 160 36.75 -68.65 -23.44
CA ALA A 160 36.03 -69.69 -24.16
C ALA A 160 36.66 -69.97 -25.54
N ARG A 161 37.03 -68.91 -26.28
CA ARG A 161 37.75 -69.06 -27.57
C ARG A 161 39.12 -69.72 -27.40
N ALA A 162 39.86 -69.38 -26.34
CA ALA A 162 41.15 -69.99 -26.05
C ALA A 162 41.02 -71.49 -25.72
N LEU A 163 40.04 -71.85 -24.88
CA LEU A 163 39.74 -73.25 -24.56
C LEU A 163 39.33 -74.04 -25.80
N HIS A 164 38.46 -73.49 -26.66
CA HIS A 164 38.08 -74.14 -27.91
C HIS A 164 39.29 -74.44 -28.82
N LYS A 165 40.29 -73.55 -28.85
CA LYS A 165 41.54 -73.79 -29.61
C LYS A 165 42.43 -74.88 -29.01
N LEU A 166 42.32 -75.17 -27.72
CA LEU A 166 43.11 -76.22 -27.06
C LEU A 166 42.51 -77.62 -27.30
N VAL A 167 41.19 -77.68 -27.52
CA VAL A 167 40.42 -78.92 -27.63
C VAL A 167 40.11 -79.30 -29.08
N SER A 168 40.25 -78.38 -30.03
CA SER A 168 40.28 -78.65 -31.50
C SER A 168 41.67 -79.04 -31.98
#